data_AF-A0A516H5U1-F1
#
_entry.id   AF-A0A516H5U1-F1
#
_cell.length_a   1.000
_cell.length_b   1.000
_cell.length_c   1.000
_cell.angle_alpha   90.00
_cell.angle_beta   90.00
_cell.angle_gamma   90.00
#
_symmetry.space_group_name_H-M   'P 1'
#
loop_
_entity.id
_entity.type
_entity.pdbx_description
1 polymer ?
#
loop_
_entity_poly.entity_id
_entity_poly.type
_entity_poly.pdbx_seq_one_letter_code
_entity_poly.pdbx_strand_id
1 'polypeptide(L)'
;MATVAEVIPTGMPINKAAFRAYLTDLEALTTDASASEYTSTSTTSLAIGAGSKSLTTQVDLNWAAGQPVTIEATADPSGKFMTGVVTSYSASTGALVIQSDIFYGSGTLTAWTIRLVKPAKNRIIAKLSQAGAENDALAYLGAAKQACVTMRWGPNSGVWSVFDQTGAEIDISASTTAGLQEAIDYACEYGYDLLVFGGGHRTSDGSMPATISCTTGINWPPMQGQTIWFGGVDVYFAPGVGSDPGFHFDSCMGVNFHFAGEIQYGGSGSAVLFEPRNDVPLDVNTVIVDSTFYLHTVGSQGTDCVRFKPTNGGIGRCFWKLVEVIDGDDGVVLENGSHDITQNIMQLVGIHDQQPGGVSLRVGTASGGRVNANFIDAGVNATDNTAIEVHGKDNKIRAFIEAQSGTTVGVHLRASAENNRFEMLKNACTTPVTDDSTTKDNYGMYAGPVPRANVELASNQTIAHNTWTKLALATEIFDKGGKFDAATNYRWTPGRTGEAMITAKVGYDTIVDATPLWIAIYRNGSIYRSEREAARGTATEQGASITEVVPVTATTDYFEIWVRQDSGGDVIAGAGGVGQFTSASFVMLD
;
A
#
# COMPACT_ATOMS: atom_id res chain seq x y z
N MET A 1 -9.20 21.26 9.40
CA MET A 1 -9.50 19.81 9.46
C MET A 1 -10.94 19.64 9.04
N ALA A 2 -11.16 19.14 7.82
CA ALA A 2 -12.49 18.80 7.31
C ALA A 2 -12.72 17.29 7.52
N THR A 3 -13.94 16.92 7.88
CA THR A 3 -14.38 15.56 8.21
C THR A 3 -14.61 14.71 6.95
N VAL A 4 -14.47 13.40 7.11
CA VAL A 4 -14.51 12.32 6.10
C VAL A 4 -15.93 12.13 5.52
N ALA A 5 -16.51 13.16 4.92
CA ALA A 5 -17.84 13.10 4.31
C ALA A 5 -17.87 13.60 2.86
N GLU A 6 -16.73 13.93 2.25
CA GLU A 6 -16.71 14.59 0.94
C GLU A 6 -15.70 13.97 -0.05
N VAL A 7 -15.66 12.63 -0.14
CA VAL A 7 -15.02 11.92 -1.25
C VAL A 7 -15.89 10.72 -1.66
N ILE A 8 -16.98 11.00 -2.37
CA ILE A 8 -17.61 10.02 -3.27
C ILE A 8 -17.70 10.71 -4.64
N PRO A 9 -16.98 10.24 -5.67
CA PRO A 9 -17.10 10.78 -7.02
C PRO A 9 -18.57 10.73 -7.46
N THR A 10 -19.06 11.83 -8.01
CA THR A 10 -20.47 12.07 -8.39
C THR A 10 -20.96 11.25 -9.60
N GLY A 11 -20.42 10.04 -9.81
CA GLY A 11 -20.77 9.14 -10.91
C GLY A 11 -21.36 7.78 -10.50
N MET A 12 -21.51 7.48 -9.20
CA MET A 12 -22.03 6.18 -8.76
C MET A 12 -23.58 6.18 -8.74
N PRO A 13 -24.28 5.28 -9.46
CA PRO A 13 -25.73 5.19 -9.38
C PRO A 13 -26.16 4.40 -8.14
N ILE A 14 -25.88 4.94 -6.94
CA ILE A 14 -26.56 4.49 -5.73
C ILE A 14 -27.81 5.35 -5.59
N ASN A 15 -28.99 4.74 -5.73
CA ASN A 15 -30.25 5.43 -5.50
C ASN A 15 -30.33 5.88 -4.03
N LYS A 16 -30.12 7.19 -3.79
CA LYS A 16 -30.18 7.83 -2.46
C LYS A 16 -31.48 7.53 -1.69
N ALA A 17 -32.57 7.14 -2.37
CA ALA A 17 -33.83 6.76 -1.73
C ALA A 17 -33.78 5.36 -1.08
N ALA A 18 -33.06 4.41 -1.67
CA ALA A 18 -32.94 3.05 -1.13
C ALA A 18 -32.10 3.02 0.16
N PHE A 19 -31.03 3.82 0.20
CA PHE A 19 -30.20 3.95 1.40
C PHE A 19 -30.92 4.67 2.55
N ARG A 20 -31.78 5.65 2.24
CA ARG A 20 -32.62 6.31 3.25
C ARG A 20 -33.72 5.39 3.79
N ALA A 21 -34.34 4.57 2.94
CA ALA A 21 -35.34 3.60 3.38
C ALA A 21 -34.73 2.55 4.34
N TYR A 22 -33.53 2.08 4.04
CA TYR A 22 -32.78 1.15 4.90
C TYR A 22 -32.48 1.72 6.30
N LEU A 23 -32.13 3.00 6.39
CA LEU A 23 -31.87 3.65 7.69
C LEU A 23 -33.16 3.86 8.50
N THR A 24 -34.27 4.16 7.85
CA THR A 24 -35.59 4.30 8.51
C THR A 24 -36.10 2.95 9.03
N ASP A 25 -35.87 1.86 8.30
CA ASP A 25 -36.21 0.50 8.75
C ASP A 25 -35.31 0.05 9.92
N LEU A 26 -34.05 0.49 9.95
CA LEU A 26 -33.12 0.23 11.07
C LEU A 26 -33.55 0.95 12.35
N GLU A 27 -34.04 2.19 12.23
CA GLU A 27 -34.56 2.98 13.36
C GLU A 27 -35.87 2.40 13.90
N ALA A 28 -36.76 1.89 13.02
CA ALA A 28 -38.01 1.24 13.42
C ALA A 28 -37.81 -0.11 14.16
N LEU A 29 -36.66 -0.78 13.97
CA LEU A 29 -36.35 -2.06 14.63
C LEU A 29 -35.85 -1.92 16.08
N THR A 30 -35.62 -0.68 16.56
CA THR A 30 -35.02 -0.43 17.88
C THR A 30 -36.02 -0.07 18.99
N THR A 31 -37.33 -0.03 18.69
CA THR A 31 -38.34 0.51 19.61
C THR A 31 -39.33 -0.48 20.23
N ASP A 32 -39.20 -1.82 20.12
CA ASP A 32 -40.17 -2.72 20.77
C ASP A 32 -39.63 -4.05 21.32
N ALA A 33 -38.94 -4.02 22.47
CA ALA A 33 -38.53 -5.24 23.19
C ALA A 33 -38.60 -5.12 24.72
N SER A 34 -39.74 -4.64 25.21
CA SER A 34 -40.11 -4.62 26.63
C SER A 34 -41.56 -5.11 26.83
N ALA A 35 -41.89 -6.31 26.34
CA ALA A 35 -43.13 -7.01 26.67
C ALA A 35 -42.84 -8.28 27.49
N SER A 36 -43.58 -8.47 28.59
CA SER A 36 -43.50 -9.58 29.56
C SER A 36 -43.85 -10.97 29.00
N GLU A 37 -44.22 -11.07 27.72
CA GLU A 37 -44.75 -12.27 27.07
C GLU A 37 -43.66 -13.21 26.53
N TYR A 38 -42.39 -12.80 26.62
CA TYR A 38 -41.21 -13.51 26.09
C TYR A 38 -40.18 -13.90 27.17
N THR A 39 -40.59 -13.91 28.43
CA THR A 39 -39.82 -14.43 29.57
C THR A 39 -40.74 -15.25 30.47
N SER A 40 -40.32 -16.45 30.84
CA SER A 40 -41.13 -17.39 31.62
C SER A 40 -40.26 -18.26 32.54
N THR A 41 -40.87 -19.13 33.35
CA THR A 41 -40.13 -20.03 34.26
C THR A 41 -40.67 -21.46 34.17
N SER A 42 -39.90 -22.43 34.65
CA SER A 42 -40.35 -23.82 34.77
C SER A 42 -39.75 -24.51 35.98
N THR A 43 -40.53 -25.39 36.60
CA THR A 43 -40.08 -26.28 37.68
C THR A 43 -39.87 -27.73 37.23
N THR A 44 -39.94 -27.99 35.92
CA THR A 44 -39.78 -29.33 35.35
C THR A 44 -38.39 -29.89 35.66
N SER A 45 -38.34 -31.14 36.16
CA SER A 45 -37.08 -31.85 36.36
C SER A 45 -36.46 -32.23 35.03
N LEU A 46 -35.36 -31.57 34.66
CA LEU A 46 -34.68 -31.77 33.39
C LEU A 46 -33.19 -32.03 33.60
N ALA A 47 -32.67 -33.05 32.92
CA ALA A 47 -31.24 -33.25 32.78
C ALA A 47 -30.68 -32.30 31.72
N ILE A 48 -29.61 -31.59 32.08
CA ILE A 48 -28.84 -30.75 31.15
C ILE A 48 -28.24 -31.64 30.07
N GLY A 49 -28.51 -31.35 28.80
CA GLY A 49 -27.96 -32.09 27.66
C GLY A 49 -28.66 -31.76 26.34
N ALA A 50 -28.13 -32.30 25.24
CA ALA A 50 -28.73 -32.19 23.92
C ALA A 50 -30.00 -33.04 23.76
N GLY A 51 -30.73 -32.80 22.67
CA GLY A 51 -31.94 -33.52 22.28
C GLY A 51 -33.23 -32.88 22.79
N SER A 52 -34.35 -33.55 22.53
CA SER A 52 -35.69 -33.02 22.85
C SER A 52 -35.89 -32.87 24.36
N LYS A 53 -36.31 -31.68 24.80
CA LYS A 53 -36.64 -31.38 26.20
C LYS A 53 -38.09 -30.90 26.28
N SER A 54 -38.90 -31.60 27.05
CA SER A 54 -40.30 -31.25 27.30
C SER A 54 -40.44 -30.69 28.70
N LEU A 55 -41.06 -29.52 28.82
CA LEU A 55 -41.26 -28.81 30.07
C LEU A 55 -42.59 -28.08 30.10
N THR A 56 -43.08 -27.80 31.30
CA THR A 56 -44.26 -26.95 31.49
C THR A 56 -43.84 -25.58 31.95
N THR A 57 -44.29 -24.54 31.26
CA THR A 57 -44.14 -23.13 31.62
C THR A 57 -45.52 -22.49 31.81
N GLN A 58 -45.59 -21.17 31.99
CA GLN A 58 -46.86 -20.46 32.13
C GLN A 58 -47.71 -20.55 30.84
N VAL A 59 -49.03 -20.45 31.00
CA VAL A 59 -50.03 -20.35 29.91
C VAL A 59 -50.05 -18.94 29.30
N ASP A 60 -50.70 -18.79 28.15
CA ASP A 60 -50.93 -17.51 27.46
C ASP A 60 -49.65 -16.70 27.12
N LEU A 61 -48.54 -17.41 26.86
CA LEU A 61 -47.30 -16.79 26.36
C LEU A 61 -47.20 -16.88 24.83
N ASN A 62 -46.33 -16.06 24.23
CA ASN A 62 -46.19 -15.97 22.77
C ASN A 62 -45.07 -16.87 22.21
N TRP A 63 -44.90 -18.07 22.79
CA TRP A 63 -43.97 -19.06 22.25
C TRP A 63 -44.53 -19.72 20.98
N ALA A 64 -43.71 -19.83 19.94
CA ALA A 64 -44.07 -20.46 18.67
C ALA A 64 -42.96 -21.38 18.18
N ALA A 65 -43.32 -22.43 17.43
CA ALA A 65 -42.34 -23.33 16.82
C ALA A 65 -41.36 -22.53 15.92
N GLY A 66 -40.07 -22.89 15.98
CA GLY A 66 -39.01 -22.16 15.29
C GLY A 66 -38.38 -21.02 16.11
N GLN A 67 -38.97 -20.63 17.25
CA GLN A 67 -38.42 -19.54 18.05
C GLN A 67 -37.14 -19.93 18.82
N PRO A 68 -36.15 -19.02 18.88
CA PRO A 68 -35.00 -19.12 19.77
C PRO A 68 -35.34 -19.11 21.26
N VAL A 69 -34.81 -20.05 22.05
CA VAL A 69 -34.95 -19.98 23.52
C VAL A 69 -33.69 -20.42 24.26
N THR A 70 -33.45 -19.79 25.41
CA THR A 70 -32.49 -20.28 26.43
C THR A 70 -33.28 -20.65 27.68
N ILE A 71 -32.96 -21.82 28.24
CA ILE A 71 -33.45 -22.34 29.51
C ILE A 71 -32.25 -22.33 30.48
N GLU A 72 -32.30 -21.45 31.47
CA GLU A 72 -31.20 -21.17 32.41
C GLU A 72 -31.57 -21.66 33.80
N ALA A 73 -30.64 -22.23 34.55
CA ALA A 73 -30.87 -22.55 35.95
C ALA A 73 -31.14 -21.24 36.71
N THR A 74 -32.28 -21.14 37.41
CA THR A 74 -32.69 -19.87 38.04
C THR A 74 -31.65 -19.33 39.03
N ALA A 75 -30.95 -20.22 39.73
CA ALA A 75 -29.94 -19.87 40.74
C ALA A 75 -28.51 -19.73 40.17
N ASP A 76 -28.25 -20.20 38.96
CA ASP A 76 -26.91 -20.18 38.32
C ASP A 76 -27.04 -20.07 36.79
N PRO A 77 -27.57 -18.95 36.28
CA PRO A 77 -27.92 -18.84 34.87
C PRO A 77 -26.71 -18.83 33.93
N SER A 78 -25.52 -18.44 34.41
CA SER A 78 -24.28 -18.45 33.62
C SER A 78 -23.50 -19.77 33.71
N GLY A 79 -23.63 -20.53 34.80
CA GLY A 79 -22.95 -21.81 34.99
C GLY A 79 -23.73 -23.03 34.50
N LYS A 80 -25.06 -22.93 34.35
CA LYS A 80 -25.93 -24.05 33.96
C LYS A 80 -27.09 -23.62 33.06
N PHE A 81 -27.03 -23.96 31.78
CA PHE A 81 -28.09 -23.61 30.82
C PHE A 81 -28.18 -24.57 29.63
N MET A 82 -29.30 -24.48 28.90
CA MET A 82 -29.56 -25.13 27.62
C MET A 82 -30.12 -24.10 26.63
N THR A 83 -29.62 -24.08 25.39
CA THR A 83 -30.13 -23.25 24.30
C THR A 83 -30.65 -24.13 23.19
N GLY A 84 -31.78 -23.74 22.60
CA GLY A 84 -32.47 -24.56 21.61
C GLY A 84 -33.49 -23.80 20.80
N VAL A 85 -34.28 -24.55 20.05
CA VAL A 85 -35.42 -24.04 19.27
C VAL A 85 -36.70 -24.65 19.81
N VAL A 86 -37.74 -23.84 19.97
CA VAL A 86 -39.08 -24.34 20.31
C VAL A 86 -39.58 -25.22 19.18
N THR A 87 -39.94 -26.46 19.48
CA THR A 87 -40.56 -27.39 18.52
C THR A 87 -42.08 -27.38 18.64
N SER A 88 -42.61 -27.10 19.83
CA SER A 88 -44.05 -26.86 20.04
C SER A 88 -44.31 -26.11 21.35
N TYR A 89 -45.35 -25.28 21.37
CA TYR A 89 -45.91 -24.69 22.60
C TYR A 89 -47.43 -24.73 22.57
N SER A 90 -48.06 -25.00 23.71
CA SER A 90 -49.51 -24.95 23.88
C SER A 90 -49.88 -23.83 24.86
N ALA A 91 -50.46 -22.75 24.33
CA ALA A 91 -50.87 -21.60 25.13
C ALA A 91 -51.89 -21.96 26.22
N SER A 92 -52.72 -22.98 26.01
CA SER A 92 -53.74 -23.41 26.98
C SER A 92 -53.23 -24.34 28.08
N THR A 93 -52.07 -24.98 27.91
CA THR A 93 -51.53 -25.94 28.90
C THR A 93 -50.12 -25.57 29.40
N GLY A 94 -49.46 -24.59 28.78
CA GLY A 94 -48.10 -24.21 29.10
C GLY A 94 -47.05 -25.25 28.68
N ALA A 95 -47.45 -26.33 28.00
CA ALA A 95 -46.54 -27.37 27.55
C ALA A 95 -45.64 -26.82 26.45
N LEU A 96 -44.33 -26.82 26.71
CA LEU A 96 -43.28 -26.35 25.82
C LEU A 96 -42.34 -27.50 25.53
N VAL A 97 -42.07 -27.74 24.25
CA VAL A 97 -41.03 -28.66 23.81
C VAL A 97 -39.98 -27.87 23.06
N ILE A 98 -38.73 -28.12 23.38
CA ILE A 98 -37.59 -27.55 22.67
C ILE A 98 -36.69 -28.68 22.16
N GLN A 99 -35.98 -28.40 21.08
CA GLN A 99 -34.80 -29.16 20.70
C GLN A 99 -33.57 -28.44 21.26
N SER A 100 -32.88 -29.05 22.21
CA SER A 100 -31.66 -28.51 22.82
C SER A 100 -30.45 -28.91 21.99
N ASP A 101 -29.69 -27.92 21.49
CA ASP A 101 -28.52 -28.14 20.64
C ASP A 101 -27.21 -27.72 21.33
N ILE A 102 -27.28 -26.79 22.29
CA ILE A 102 -26.13 -26.27 23.05
C ILE A 102 -26.47 -26.31 24.53
N PHE A 103 -25.56 -26.82 25.36
CA PHE A 103 -25.72 -26.83 26.81
C PHE A 103 -24.39 -26.65 27.52
N TYR A 104 -24.42 -26.08 28.73
CA TYR A 104 -23.25 -25.90 29.57
C TYR A 104 -23.60 -26.29 31.01
N GLY A 105 -22.67 -26.97 31.67
CA GLY A 105 -22.90 -27.61 32.97
C GLY A 105 -23.45 -29.05 32.87
N SER A 106 -23.75 -29.64 34.02
CA SER A 106 -24.24 -31.01 34.14
C SER A 106 -25.20 -31.18 35.33
N GLY A 107 -25.94 -32.30 35.34
CA GLY A 107 -26.90 -32.66 36.37
C GLY A 107 -28.36 -32.46 35.96
N THR A 108 -29.26 -32.81 36.88
CA THR A 108 -30.72 -32.67 36.73
C THR A 108 -31.23 -31.60 37.68
N LEU A 109 -31.93 -30.59 37.16
CA LEU A 109 -32.42 -29.44 37.92
C LEU A 109 -33.93 -29.25 37.75
N THR A 110 -34.54 -28.55 38.70
CA THR A 110 -35.99 -28.33 38.82
C THR A 110 -36.36 -26.85 38.94
N ALA A 111 -35.46 -25.93 38.60
CA ALA A 111 -35.72 -24.49 38.64
C ALA A 111 -35.08 -23.79 37.46
N TRP A 112 -35.92 -23.34 36.53
CA TRP A 112 -35.50 -22.78 35.25
C TRP A 112 -36.14 -21.42 34.98
N THR A 113 -35.35 -20.52 34.41
CA THR A 113 -35.80 -19.29 33.77
C THR A 113 -35.67 -19.46 32.26
N ILE A 114 -36.75 -19.21 31.52
CA ILE A 114 -36.82 -19.38 30.07
C ILE A 114 -36.93 -17.98 29.46
N ARG A 115 -36.05 -17.68 28.52
CA ARG A 115 -36.02 -16.38 27.85
C ARG A 115 -36.01 -16.56 26.36
N LEU A 116 -36.75 -15.70 25.66
CA LEU A 116 -36.61 -15.57 24.23
C LEU A 116 -35.20 -15.07 24.04
N VAL A 117 -34.43 -15.80 23.25
CA VAL A 117 -33.14 -15.26 22.85
C VAL A 117 -33.50 -14.10 21.92
N LYS A 118 -33.39 -12.86 22.41
CA LYS A 118 -33.23 -11.71 21.52
C LYS A 118 -32.16 -12.14 20.51
N PRO A 119 -32.20 -11.72 19.24
CA PRO A 119 -30.98 -11.68 18.46
C PRO A 119 -30.06 -10.60 19.09
N ALA A 120 -29.65 -10.78 20.35
CA ALA A 120 -28.32 -10.47 20.74
C ALA A 120 -27.43 -11.12 19.68
N LYS A 121 -26.40 -10.39 19.28
CA LYS A 121 -25.24 -10.82 18.48
C LYS A 121 -24.78 -12.29 18.63
N ASN A 122 -25.29 -13.06 19.60
CA ASN A 122 -24.83 -14.35 20.04
C ASN A 122 -25.54 -15.61 19.50
N ARG A 123 -26.67 -15.53 18.78
CA ARG A 123 -27.05 -16.64 17.86
C ARG A 123 -26.33 -16.58 16.53
N ILE A 124 -25.84 -15.38 16.21
CA ILE A 124 -24.85 -15.13 15.20
C ILE A 124 -23.51 -15.67 15.72
N ILE A 125 -23.03 -15.35 16.94
CA ILE A 125 -21.71 -15.83 17.45
C ILE A 125 -21.58 -17.35 17.70
N ALA A 126 -22.59 -18.09 18.16
CA ALA A 126 -22.46 -19.55 18.35
C ALA A 126 -22.64 -20.36 17.05
N LYS A 127 -23.37 -19.82 16.06
CA LYS A 127 -23.23 -20.29 14.68
C LYS A 127 -21.88 -19.85 14.14
N LEU A 128 -21.42 -18.61 14.32
CA LEU A 128 -20.10 -18.10 13.91
C LEU A 128 -18.89 -18.73 14.61
N SER A 129 -19.03 -19.47 15.71
CA SER A 129 -17.92 -20.27 16.24
C SER A 129 -17.77 -21.62 15.52
N GLN A 130 -18.80 -22.06 14.78
CA GLN A 130 -18.72 -23.12 13.77
C GLN A 130 -18.88 -22.61 12.32
N ALA A 131 -19.22 -21.33 12.16
CA ALA A 131 -19.53 -20.58 10.93
C ALA A 131 -18.74 -19.27 10.92
N GLY A 132 -17.51 -19.33 11.43
CA GLY A 132 -16.55 -18.21 11.51
C GLY A 132 -16.08 -17.70 10.16
N ALA A 133 -16.67 -18.23 9.09
CA ALA A 133 -16.48 -17.81 7.71
C ALA A 133 -17.79 -17.46 6.97
N GLU A 134 -18.98 -17.81 7.49
CA GLU A 134 -20.22 -17.75 6.66
C GLU A 134 -21.09 -16.49 6.86
N ASN A 135 -20.92 -15.70 7.92
CA ASN A 135 -21.88 -14.61 8.23
C ASN A 135 -21.42 -13.17 7.91
N ASP A 136 -20.15 -12.93 7.57
CA ASP A 136 -19.78 -11.68 6.86
C ASP A 136 -20.21 -11.75 5.39
N ALA A 137 -20.34 -12.96 4.83
CA ALA A 137 -20.84 -13.21 3.49
C ALA A 137 -22.35 -12.89 3.34
N LEU A 138 -23.17 -13.22 4.34
CA LEU A 138 -24.62 -13.04 4.25
C LEU A 138 -25.11 -11.60 4.41
N ALA A 139 -24.35 -10.74 5.09
CA ALA A 139 -24.60 -9.29 5.10
C ALA A 139 -24.21 -8.63 3.76
N TYR A 140 -23.28 -9.23 3.00
CA TYR A 140 -22.93 -8.85 1.63
C TYR A 140 -23.96 -9.36 0.60
N LEU A 141 -24.52 -10.56 0.80
CA LEU A 141 -25.54 -11.20 -0.05
C LEU A 141 -26.91 -10.49 -0.07
N GLY A 142 -27.22 -9.63 0.92
CA GLY A 142 -28.50 -8.91 0.98
C GLY A 142 -28.59 -7.67 0.08
N ALA A 143 -27.49 -7.22 -0.51
CA ALA A 143 -27.42 -5.99 -1.29
C ALA A 143 -26.84 -6.17 -2.70
N ALA A 144 -26.33 -7.34 -3.06
CA ALA A 144 -25.88 -7.64 -4.41
C ALA A 144 -27.08 -7.86 -5.33
N LYS A 145 -27.14 -7.12 -6.45
CA LYS A 145 -27.76 -7.70 -7.63
C LYS A 145 -26.96 -8.96 -7.98
N GLN A 146 -27.66 -10.05 -8.31
CA GLN A 146 -27.14 -11.26 -8.99
C GLN A 146 -26.67 -12.43 -8.12
N ALA A 147 -26.85 -13.61 -8.70
CA ALA A 147 -26.55 -14.92 -8.16
C ALA A 147 -25.03 -15.12 -7.92
N CYS A 148 -24.64 -15.97 -6.97
CA CYS A 148 -23.25 -16.10 -6.52
C CYS A 148 -22.81 -17.57 -6.46
N VAL A 149 -21.64 -17.88 -7.01
CA VAL A 149 -20.97 -19.18 -6.85
C VAL A 149 -20.23 -19.21 -5.51
N THR A 150 -20.26 -20.33 -4.80
CA THR A 150 -19.50 -20.47 -3.54
C THR A 150 -18.59 -21.68 -3.56
N MET A 151 -17.33 -21.49 -3.18
CA MET A 151 -16.36 -22.56 -2.92
C MET A 151 -16.03 -22.58 -1.44
N ARG A 152 -16.10 -23.76 -0.81
CA ARG A 152 -15.98 -23.91 0.65
C ARG A 152 -15.04 -25.04 1.01
N TRP A 153 -14.17 -24.77 1.98
CA TRP A 153 -13.37 -25.79 2.65
C TRP A 153 -14.21 -26.49 3.72
N GLY A 154 -14.25 -27.82 3.68
CA GLY A 154 -14.86 -28.62 4.74
C GLY A 154 -13.86 -28.91 5.86
N PRO A 155 -13.92 -28.23 7.03
CA PRO A 155 -12.91 -28.38 8.08
C PRO A 155 -12.84 -29.78 8.70
N ASN A 156 -13.93 -30.57 8.59
CA ASN A 156 -13.99 -31.95 9.07
C ASN A 156 -13.69 -32.98 7.97
N SER A 157 -13.93 -32.65 6.71
CA SER A 157 -13.67 -33.54 5.57
C SER A 157 -12.26 -33.38 5.03
N GLY A 158 -11.65 -32.20 5.19
CA GLY A 158 -10.36 -31.87 4.59
C GLY A 158 -10.44 -31.75 3.06
N VAL A 159 -11.60 -31.37 2.52
CA VAL A 159 -11.86 -31.33 1.08
C VAL A 159 -12.60 -30.03 0.71
N TRP A 160 -12.28 -29.50 -0.47
CA TRP A 160 -13.00 -28.38 -1.08
C TRP A 160 -14.27 -28.85 -1.80
N SER A 161 -15.35 -28.08 -1.70
CA SER A 161 -16.57 -28.28 -2.49
C SER A 161 -16.97 -26.96 -3.14
N VAL A 162 -17.55 -27.05 -4.34
CA VAL A 162 -18.02 -25.90 -5.12
C VAL A 162 -19.53 -26.02 -5.31
N PHE A 163 -20.24 -24.91 -5.14
CA PHE A 163 -21.69 -24.83 -5.27
C PHE A 163 -22.07 -23.69 -6.21
N ASP A 164 -23.05 -23.96 -7.07
CA ASP A 164 -23.68 -22.96 -7.91
C ASP A 164 -24.52 -21.97 -7.11
N GLN A 165 -25.17 -21.03 -7.81
CA GLN A 165 -26.02 -20.01 -7.21
C GLN A 165 -27.27 -20.53 -6.50
N THR A 166 -27.66 -21.78 -6.75
CA THR A 166 -28.81 -22.45 -6.12
C THR A 166 -28.40 -23.29 -4.91
N GLY A 167 -27.09 -23.50 -4.72
CA GLY A 167 -26.52 -24.38 -3.72
C GLY A 167 -26.33 -25.82 -4.20
N ALA A 168 -26.49 -26.10 -5.51
CA ALA A 168 -26.19 -27.41 -6.07
C ALA A 168 -24.68 -27.58 -6.25
N GLU A 169 -24.16 -28.78 -5.95
CA GLU A 169 -22.73 -29.06 -6.03
C GLU A 169 -22.27 -29.17 -7.49
N ILE A 170 -21.13 -28.55 -7.79
CA ILE A 170 -20.43 -28.64 -9.07
C ILE A 170 -19.38 -29.76 -8.97
N ASP A 171 -19.31 -30.62 -9.99
CA ASP A 171 -18.34 -31.71 -10.04
C ASP A 171 -16.91 -31.17 -10.24
N ILE A 172 -16.05 -31.45 -9.27
CA ILE A 172 -14.62 -31.08 -9.27
C ILE A 172 -13.70 -32.31 -9.26
N SER A 173 -14.23 -33.50 -9.55
CA SER A 173 -13.48 -34.77 -9.44
C SER A 173 -12.27 -34.85 -10.38
N ALA A 174 -12.28 -34.08 -11.48
CA ALA A 174 -11.17 -33.97 -12.43
C ALA A 174 -10.26 -32.75 -12.18
N SER A 175 -10.49 -32.00 -11.11
CA SER A 175 -9.83 -30.70 -10.91
C SER A 175 -8.34 -30.83 -10.65
N THR A 176 -7.57 -29.97 -11.30
CA THR A 176 -6.13 -29.73 -11.03
C THR A 176 -5.91 -28.54 -10.10
N THR A 177 -6.98 -27.90 -9.62
CA THR A 177 -6.95 -26.66 -8.83
C THR A 177 -7.87 -26.73 -7.60
N ALA A 178 -8.13 -27.95 -7.13
CA ALA A 178 -9.03 -28.24 -6.00
C ALA A 178 -10.45 -27.65 -6.14
N GLY A 179 -10.92 -27.43 -7.37
CA GLY A 179 -12.24 -26.86 -7.68
C GLY A 179 -12.24 -25.37 -8.03
N LEU A 180 -11.11 -24.67 -7.89
CA LEU A 180 -11.10 -23.23 -8.07
C LEU A 180 -11.31 -22.81 -9.53
N GLN A 181 -10.65 -23.47 -10.49
CA GLN A 181 -10.86 -23.18 -11.91
C GLN A 181 -12.31 -23.45 -12.30
N GLU A 182 -12.91 -24.54 -11.82
CA GLU A 182 -14.30 -24.88 -12.09
C GLU A 182 -15.28 -23.83 -11.52
N ALA A 183 -15.01 -23.32 -10.33
CA ALA A 183 -15.80 -22.25 -9.72
C ALA A 183 -15.70 -20.94 -10.52
N ILE A 184 -14.49 -20.60 -11.00
CA ILE A 184 -14.22 -19.41 -11.82
C ILE A 184 -14.93 -19.51 -13.16
N ASP A 185 -14.79 -20.65 -13.85
CA ASP A 185 -15.38 -20.86 -15.17
C ASP A 185 -16.90 -20.74 -15.10
N TYR A 186 -17.54 -21.36 -14.10
CA TYR A 186 -18.98 -21.23 -13.90
C TYR A 186 -19.40 -19.80 -13.55
N ALA A 187 -18.68 -19.12 -12.66
CA ALA A 187 -18.99 -17.73 -12.32
C ALA A 187 -18.88 -16.80 -13.54
N CYS A 188 -17.85 -16.99 -14.37
CA CYS A 188 -17.61 -16.17 -15.55
C CYS A 188 -18.62 -16.45 -16.67
N GLU A 189 -18.95 -17.72 -16.93
CA GLU A 189 -19.93 -18.13 -17.95
C GLU A 189 -21.29 -17.44 -17.75
N TYR A 190 -21.73 -17.33 -16.49
CA TYR A 190 -23.05 -16.79 -16.16
C TYR A 190 -23.03 -15.36 -15.61
N GLY A 191 -21.85 -14.72 -15.52
CA GLY A 191 -21.71 -13.36 -14.99
C GLY A 191 -22.08 -13.23 -13.50
N TYR A 192 -21.76 -14.26 -12.71
CA TYR A 192 -22.01 -14.32 -11.28
C TYR A 192 -20.79 -13.91 -10.46
N ASP A 193 -21.06 -13.45 -9.24
CA ASP A 193 -20.02 -13.24 -8.23
C ASP A 193 -19.46 -14.58 -7.74
N LEU A 194 -18.24 -14.55 -7.19
CA LEU A 194 -17.58 -15.73 -6.62
C LEU A 194 -17.10 -15.45 -5.20
N LEU A 195 -17.48 -16.34 -4.28
CA LEU A 195 -17.02 -16.32 -2.89
C LEU A 195 -16.27 -17.62 -2.55
N VAL A 196 -15.05 -17.50 -2.05
CA VAL A 196 -14.19 -18.61 -1.66
C VAL A 196 -13.87 -18.53 -0.17
N PHE A 197 -14.20 -19.59 0.57
CA PHE A 197 -14.06 -19.66 2.03
C PHE A 197 -13.16 -20.80 2.47
N GLY A 198 -11.98 -20.49 3.02
CA GLY A 198 -11.07 -21.48 3.59
C GLY A 198 -11.30 -21.77 5.09
N GLY A 199 -12.09 -20.98 5.80
CA GLY A 199 -12.43 -21.27 7.20
C GLY A 199 -11.43 -20.78 8.25
N GLY A 200 -10.35 -20.08 7.88
CA GLY A 200 -9.49 -19.32 8.80
C GLY A 200 -7.97 -19.43 8.56
N HIS A 201 -7.20 -18.46 9.07
CA HIS A 201 -5.74 -18.35 8.96
C HIS A 201 -4.96 -19.42 9.76
N ARG A 202 -3.65 -19.56 9.44
CA ARG A 202 -2.60 -20.37 10.11
C ARG A 202 -2.98 -20.74 11.55
N THR A 203 -3.12 -22.03 11.82
CA THR A 203 -3.23 -22.53 13.19
C THR A 203 -1.96 -22.18 13.97
N SER A 204 -2.02 -22.20 15.30
CA SER A 204 -0.91 -21.80 16.18
C SER A 204 0.38 -22.63 16.01
N ASP A 205 0.31 -23.76 15.32
CA ASP A 205 1.45 -24.62 14.95
C ASP A 205 2.04 -24.30 13.56
N GLY A 206 1.50 -23.28 12.88
CA GLY A 206 1.93 -22.86 11.54
C GLY A 206 1.28 -23.63 10.39
N SER A 207 0.40 -24.60 10.65
CA SER A 207 -0.29 -25.33 9.59
C SER A 207 -1.44 -24.50 8.96
N MET A 208 -1.58 -24.61 7.64
CA MET A 208 -2.62 -23.95 6.85
C MET A 208 -3.64 -25.02 6.41
N PRO A 209 -4.74 -25.22 7.14
CA PRO A 209 -5.65 -26.33 6.84
C PRO A 209 -6.37 -26.14 5.49
N ALA A 210 -6.63 -24.91 5.05
CA ALA A 210 -7.36 -24.62 3.82
C ALA A 210 -6.46 -24.08 2.71
N THR A 211 -5.65 -24.98 2.15
CA THR A 211 -4.82 -24.70 0.98
C THR A 211 -5.53 -25.19 -0.29
N ILE A 212 -5.65 -24.35 -1.30
CA ILE A 212 -6.02 -24.73 -2.66
C ILE A 212 -4.73 -25.15 -3.37
N SER A 213 -4.53 -26.45 -3.50
CA SER A 213 -3.35 -27.01 -4.19
C SER A 213 -3.59 -27.08 -5.69
N CYS A 214 -2.72 -26.43 -6.46
CA CYS A 214 -2.80 -26.32 -7.91
C CYS A 214 -1.62 -27.03 -8.57
N THR A 215 -1.89 -27.93 -9.52
CA THR A 215 -0.88 -28.54 -10.40
C THR A 215 -0.82 -27.88 -11.77
N THR A 216 -1.77 -27.00 -12.07
CA THR A 216 -1.81 -26.11 -13.25
C THR A 216 -2.00 -24.67 -12.80
N GLY A 217 -1.71 -23.70 -13.67
CA GLY A 217 -2.11 -22.31 -13.45
C GLY A 217 -3.63 -22.16 -13.41
N ILE A 218 -4.10 -21.05 -12.84
CA ILE A 218 -5.51 -20.63 -12.84
C ILE A 218 -5.67 -19.47 -13.81
N ASN A 219 -6.60 -19.65 -14.74
CA ASN A 219 -6.96 -18.65 -15.73
C ASN A 219 -8.26 -17.96 -15.32
N TRP A 220 -8.20 -16.64 -15.15
CA TRP A 220 -9.37 -15.79 -14.99
C TRP A 220 -9.79 -15.29 -16.37
N PRO A 221 -10.93 -15.77 -16.92
CA PRO A 221 -11.43 -15.32 -18.21
C PRO A 221 -11.77 -13.82 -18.21
N PRO A 222 -12.13 -13.24 -19.37
CA PRO A 222 -12.62 -11.87 -19.41
C PRO A 222 -13.83 -11.67 -18.47
N MET A 223 -13.74 -10.67 -17.61
CA MET A 223 -14.74 -10.37 -16.58
C MET A 223 -15.24 -8.93 -16.71
N GLN A 224 -16.52 -8.72 -16.44
CA GLN A 224 -17.12 -7.40 -16.37
C GLN A 224 -18.19 -7.30 -15.28
N GLY A 225 -17.94 -6.43 -14.29
CA GLY A 225 -18.87 -6.10 -13.22
C GLY A 225 -18.94 -7.09 -12.06
N GLN A 226 -18.19 -8.21 -12.11
CA GLN A 226 -18.19 -9.21 -11.03
C GLN A 226 -17.42 -8.75 -9.79
N THR A 227 -17.89 -9.22 -8.63
CA THR A 227 -17.18 -9.19 -7.36
C THR A 227 -16.67 -10.57 -7.01
N ILE A 228 -15.37 -10.65 -6.73
CA ILE A 228 -14.67 -11.89 -6.38
C ILE A 228 -14.03 -11.71 -5.00
N TRP A 229 -14.30 -12.63 -4.09
CA TRP A 229 -13.78 -12.54 -2.72
C TRP A 229 -13.25 -13.88 -2.21
N PHE A 230 -12.04 -13.84 -1.65
CA PHE A 230 -11.39 -14.95 -0.98
C PHE A 230 -11.11 -14.61 0.47
N GLY A 231 -11.51 -15.50 1.38
CA GLY A 231 -11.30 -15.34 2.82
C GLY A 231 -10.63 -16.54 3.48
N GLY A 232 -9.49 -16.29 4.13
CA GLY A 232 -8.81 -17.26 4.97
C GLY A 232 -8.38 -18.50 4.20
N VAL A 233 -7.76 -18.30 3.05
CA VAL A 233 -7.37 -19.34 2.08
C VAL A 233 -5.96 -19.08 1.57
N ASP A 234 -5.18 -20.13 1.43
CA ASP A 234 -3.91 -20.08 0.71
C ASP A 234 -4.03 -20.79 -0.63
N VAL A 235 -3.31 -20.30 -1.63
CA VAL A 235 -3.24 -20.93 -2.94
C VAL A 235 -1.79 -21.31 -3.20
N TYR A 236 -1.56 -22.62 -3.30
CA TYR A 236 -0.25 -23.17 -3.56
C TYR A 236 -0.18 -23.68 -5.00
N PHE A 237 0.77 -23.15 -5.77
CA PHE A 237 1.07 -23.62 -7.12
C PHE A 237 2.33 -24.47 -7.07
N ALA A 238 2.19 -25.76 -7.38
CA ALA A 238 3.31 -26.68 -7.40
C ALA A 238 4.32 -26.33 -8.53
N PRO A 239 5.60 -26.72 -8.41
CA PRO A 239 6.58 -26.52 -9.48
C PRO A 239 6.21 -27.15 -10.83
N GLY A 240 5.34 -28.17 -10.81
CA GLY A 240 4.79 -28.81 -12.01
C GLY A 240 3.93 -27.90 -12.88
N VAL A 241 3.50 -26.72 -12.38
CA VAL A 241 2.83 -25.68 -13.18
C VAL A 241 3.71 -25.19 -14.33
N GLY A 242 5.04 -25.31 -14.21
CA GLY A 242 5.97 -24.95 -15.27
C GLY A 242 5.96 -23.45 -15.55
N SER A 243 5.96 -23.06 -16.82
CA SER A 243 6.02 -21.65 -17.24
C SER A 243 4.68 -20.92 -17.19
N ASP A 244 3.58 -21.62 -16.87
CA ASP A 244 2.26 -21.00 -16.82
C ASP A 244 2.15 -20.11 -15.57
N PRO A 245 1.53 -18.92 -15.67
CA PRO A 245 1.31 -18.07 -14.50
C PRO A 245 0.47 -18.78 -13.42
N GLY A 246 0.67 -18.41 -12.16
CA GLY A 246 -0.16 -18.90 -11.06
C GLY A 246 -1.60 -18.41 -11.21
N PHE A 247 -1.81 -17.10 -11.11
CA PHE A 247 -3.04 -16.44 -11.56
C PHE A 247 -2.79 -15.68 -12.86
N HIS A 248 -3.59 -15.95 -13.88
CA HIS A 248 -3.58 -15.22 -15.14
C HIS A 248 -4.91 -14.48 -15.32
N PHE A 249 -4.90 -13.16 -15.14
CA PHE A 249 -6.03 -12.29 -15.40
C PHE A 249 -6.05 -11.80 -16.84
N ASP A 250 -7.13 -12.12 -17.54
CA ASP A 250 -7.48 -11.52 -18.82
C ASP A 250 -8.13 -10.12 -18.62
N SER A 251 -8.86 -9.64 -19.62
CA SER A 251 -9.56 -8.36 -19.56
C SER A 251 -10.56 -8.28 -18.42
N CYS A 252 -10.57 -7.15 -17.73
CA CYS A 252 -11.43 -6.88 -16.58
C CYS A 252 -12.03 -5.47 -16.69
N MET A 253 -13.34 -5.32 -16.56
CA MET A 253 -13.98 -4.00 -16.49
C MET A 253 -14.93 -3.89 -15.31
N GLY A 254 -14.72 -2.92 -14.41
CA GLY A 254 -15.58 -2.78 -13.24
C GLY A 254 -15.54 -3.97 -12.29
N VAL A 255 -14.45 -4.75 -12.29
CA VAL A 255 -14.28 -5.92 -11.43
C VAL A 255 -13.77 -5.48 -10.06
N ASN A 256 -14.27 -6.11 -9.00
CA ASN A 256 -13.74 -5.97 -7.65
C ASN A 256 -13.19 -7.31 -7.16
N PHE A 257 -11.87 -7.42 -7.11
CA PHE A 257 -11.17 -8.64 -6.70
C PHE A 257 -10.52 -8.45 -5.33
N HIS A 258 -10.87 -9.32 -4.38
CA HIS A 258 -10.32 -9.29 -3.03
C HIS A 258 -9.78 -10.64 -2.61
N PHE A 259 -8.47 -10.70 -2.39
CA PHE A 259 -7.77 -11.89 -1.93
C PHE A 259 -7.10 -11.68 -0.57
N ALA A 260 -7.74 -12.18 0.49
CA ALA A 260 -7.22 -12.16 1.86
C ALA A 260 -6.57 -13.51 2.23
N GLY A 261 -5.44 -13.78 1.57
CA GLY A 261 -4.73 -15.06 1.65
C GLY A 261 -3.28 -14.95 1.19
N GLU A 262 -2.60 -16.09 1.10
CA GLU A 262 -1.25 -16.18 0.55
C GLU A 262 -1.24 -16.93 -0.78
N ILE A 263 -0.57 -16.37 -1.79
CA ILE A 263 -0.19 -17.08 -3.01
C ILE A 263 1.26 -17.54 -2.84
N GLN A 264 1.47 -18.85 -2.90
CA GLN A 264 2.80 -19.46 -2.93
C GLN A 264 3.03 -20.09 -4.29
N TYR A 265 3.89 -19.49 -5.09
CA TYR A 265 4.14 -19.92 -6.47
C TYR A 265 5.49 -20.62 -6.61
N GLY A 266 5.46 -21.90 -7.02
CA GLY A 266 6.64 -22.72 -7.25
C GLY A 266 7.01 -22.93 -8.74
N GLY A 267 6.23 -22.38 -9.67
CA GLY A 267 6.50 -22.47 -11.12
C GLY A 267 7.60 -21.51 -11.59
N SER A 268 7.77 -21.39 -12.91
CA SER A 268 8.77 -20.53 -13.55
C SER A 268 8.19 -19.37 -14.38
N GLY A 269 6.86 -19.24 -14.45
CA GLY A 269 6.16 -18.05 -14.96
C GLY A 269 6.00 -16.97 -13.89
N SER A 270 5.19 -15.94 -14.10
CA SER A 270 4.88 -14.96 -13.04
C SER A 270 3.83 -15.53 -12.07
N ALA A 271 3.96 -15.28 -10.77
CA ALA A 271 2.98 -15.78 -9.79
C ALA A 271 1.57 -15.21 -10.04
N VAL A 272 1.50 -13.91 -10.36
CA VAL A 272 0.28 -13.24 -10.83
C VAL A 272 0.61 -12.43 -12.09
N LEU A 273 -0.14 -12.68 -13.17
CA LEU A 273 -0.03 -11.99 -14.45
C LEU A 273 -1.36 -11.30 -14.79
N PHE A 274 -1.30 -9.99 -15.05
CA PHE A 274 -2.38 -9.21 -15.66
C PHE A 274 -2.07 -8.96 -17.12
N GLU A 275 -2.77 -9.65 -18.03
CA GLU A 275 -2.57 -9.55 -19.47
C GLU A 275 -3.94 -9.53 -20.16
N PRO A 276 -4.47 -8.35 -20.54
CA PRO A 276 -5.69 -8.27 -21.34
C PRO A 276 -5.44 -8.90 -22.71
N ARG A 277 -6.18 -9.97 -23.05
CA ARG A 277 -6.01 -10.74 -24.31
C ARG A 277 -7.27 -10.77 -25.16
N ASN A 278 -8.45 -10.77 -24.53
CA ASN A 278 -9.75 -10.91 -25.19
C ASN A 278 -10.73 -9.82 -24.75
N ASP A 279 -11.79 -9.59 -25.50
CA ASP A 279 -12.80 -8.57 -25.14
C ASP A 279 -13.54 -8.94 -23.85
N VAL A 280 -13.89 -7.92 -23.05
CA VAL A 280 -14.78 -8.11 -21.89
C VAL A 280 -16.19 -8.57 -22.32
N PRO A 281 -16.97 -9.26 -21.46
CA PRO A 281 -18.21 -9.90 -21.89
C PRO A 281 -19.33 -8.97 -22.42
N LEU A 282 -19.44 -7.73 -21.94
CA LEU A 282 -20.54 -6.83 -22.32
C LEU A 282 -20.14 -5.76 -23.36
N ASP A 283 -18.84 -5.46 -23.46
CA ASP A 283 -18.29 -4.45 -24.37
C ASP A 283 -17.20 -5.05 -25.26
N VAL A 284 -17.15 -4.67 -26.54
CA VAL A 284 -16.09 -5.09 -27.48
C VAL A 284 -14.81 -4.31 -27.20
N ASN A 285 -14.16 -4.63 -26.08
CA ASN A 285 -12.98 -3.93 -25.61
C ASN A 285 -12.03 -4.87 -24.86
N THR A 286 -10.81 -5.02 -25.36
CA THR A 286 -9.74 -5.77 -24.70
C THR A 286 -8.96 -4.83 -23.78
N VAL A 287 -9.28 -4.83 -22.48
CA VAL A 287 -8.71 -3.91 -21.48
C VAL A 287 -8.80 -4.47 -20.06
N ILE A 288 -7.92 -4.03 -19.17
CA ILE A 288 -8.16 -4.04 -17.73
C ILE A 288 -8.38 -2.60 -17.27
N VAL A 289 -9.61 -2.27 -16.88
CA VAL A 289 -10.01 -0.88 -16.64
C VAL A 289 -11.07 -0.73 -15.54
N ASP A 290 -11.06 0.43 -14.87
CA ASP A 290 -12.06 0.83 -13.87
C ASP A 290 -12.31 -0.25 -12.80
N SER A 291 -11.27 -1.03 -12.48
CA SER A 291 -11.34 -2.21 -11.62
C SER A 291 -10.50 -2.03 -10.36
N THR A 292 -10.82 -2.80 -9.33
CA THR A 292 -10.13 -2.80 -8.03
C THR A 292 -9.58 -4.17 -7.73
N PHE A 293 -8.30 -4.23 -7.36
CA PHE A 293 -7.63 -5.46 -6.98
C PHE A 293 -6.94 -5.30 -5.63
N TYR A 294 -7.24 -6.22 -4.73
CA TYR A 294 -6.58 -6.38 -3.45
C TYR A 294 -5.97 -7.78 -3.39
N LEU A 295 -4.64 -7.84 -3.27
CA LEU A 295 -3.90 -9.07 -3.02
C LEU A 295 -3.16 -8.89 -1.69
N HIS A 296 -3.38 -9.79 -0.74
CA HIS A 296 -2.65 -9.75 0.53
C HIS A 296 -1.19 -10.17 0.32
N THR A 297 -0.87 -11.46 0.23
CA THR A 297 0.51 -11.91 0.07
C THR A 297 0.72 -12.63 -1.25
N VAL A 298 1.77 -12.24 -2.00
CA VAL A 298 2.23 -12.92 -3.21
C VAL A 298 3.70 -13.27 -3.07
N GLY A 299 3.97 -14.56 -2.89
CA GLY A 299 5.31 -15.14 -2.84
C GLY A 299 5.61 -15.94 -4.11
N SER A 300 6.83 -15.80 -4.60
CA SER A 300 7.34 -16.50 -5.79
C SER A 300 8.81 -16.85 -5.58
N GLN A 301 9.35 -17.92 -6.16
CA GLN A 301 10.78 -18.23 -6.08
C GLN A 301 11.38 -18.34 -7.49
N GLY A 302 12.39 -17.50 -7.79
CA GLY A 302 13.16 -17.57 -9.05
C GLY A 302 12.43 -17.02 -10.29
N THR A 303 11.47 -16.11 -10.09
CA THR A 303 10.67 -15.44 -11.13
C THR A 303 9.92 -14.23 -10.54
N ASP A 304 9.19 -13.46 -11.34
CA ASP A 304 8.45 -12.29 -10.83
C ASP A 304 7.24 -12.69 -9.97
N CYS A 305 6.94 -11.89 -8.96
CA CYS A 305 5.72 -12.07 -8.18
C CYS A 305 4.49 -11.53 -8.93
N VAL A 306 4.48 -10.25 -9.29
CA VAL A 306 3.33 -9.62 -9.97
C VAL A 306 3.77 -8.90 -11.24
N ARG A 307 3.19 -9.29 -12.38
CA ARG A 307 3.49 -8.68 -13.69
C ARG A 307 2.25 -8.11 -14.35
N PHE A 308 2.38 -6.90 -14.87
CA PHE A 308 1.38 -6.23 -15.70
C PHE A 308 1.89 -6.15 -17.12
N LYS A 309 1.19 -6.79 -18.06
CA LYS A 309 1.65 -6.99 -19.43
C LYS A 309 0.57 -6.57 -20.43
N PRO A 310 0.56 -5.30 -20.87
CA PRO A 310 -0.48 -4.76 -21.75
C PRO A 310 -0.21 -5.13 -23.22
N THR A 311 -0.19 -6.44 -23.52
CA THR A 311 0.14 -6.94 -24.87
C THR A 311 -0.97 -6.60 -25.87
N ASN A 312 -2.22 -6.95 -25.58
CA ASN A 312 -3.34 -6.76 -26.52
C ASN A 312 -4.35 -5.70 -26.07
N GLY A 313 -4.19 -5.16 -24.86
CA GLY A 313 -5.06 -4.14 -24.30
C GLY A 313 -4.37 -3.28 -23.26
N GLY A 314 -4.89 -2.08 -23.04
CA GLY A 314 -4.39 -1.16 -22.01
C GLY A 314 -4.79 -1.61 -20.59
N ILE A 315 -3.97 -1.21 -19.61
CA ILE A 315 -4.25 -1.41 -18.18
C ILE A 315 -4.33 -0.03 -17.53
N GLY A 316 -5.51 0.43 -17.16
CA GLY A 316 -5.62 1.79 -16.65
C GLY A 316 -6.84 2.12 -15.82
N ARG A 317 -6.80 3.25 -15.13
CA ARG A 317 -7.91 3.70 -14.25
C ARG A 317 -8.30 2.67 -13.19
N CYS A 318 -7.38 1.79 -12.80
CA CYS A 318 -7.59 0.80 -11.76
C CYS A 318 -6.97 1.22 -10.43
N PHE A 319 -7.50 0.63 -9.36
CA PHE A 319 -6.91 0.69 -8.02
C PHE A 319 -6.28 -0.66 -7.67
N TRP A 320 -5.03 -0.63 -7.25
CA TRP A 320 -4.24 -1.80 -6.90
C TRP A 320 -3.75 -1.68 -5.47
N LYS A 321 -3.99 -2.70 -4.66
CA LYS A 321 -3.40 -2.83 -3.33
C LYS A 321 -2.73 -4.18 -3.20
N LEU A 322 -1.40 -4.16 -3.11
CA LEU A 322 -0.56 -5.32 -2.87
C LEU A 322 0.04 -5.15 -1.47
N VAL A 323 -0.29 -6.04 -0.54
CA VAL A 323 0.12 -5.87 0.87
C VAL A 323 1.54 -6.36 1.08
N GLU A 324 1.82 -7.60 0.67
CA GLU A 324 3.14 -8.23 0.80
C GLU A 324 3.53 -8.91 -0.52
N VAL A 325 4.71 -8.56 -1.05
CA VAL A 325 5.29 -9.13 -2.26
C VAL A 325 6.70 -9.59 -1.95
N ILE A 326 6.94 -10.90 -2.02
CA ILE A 326 8.12 -11.53 -1.40
C ILE A 326 8.79 -12.59 -2.28
N ASP A 327 10.08 -12.82 -2.03
CA ASP A 327 10.92 -13.91 -2.54
C ASP A 327 11.19 -13.97 -4.06
N GLY A 328 10.45 -13.22 -4.88
CA GLY A 328 10.62 -13.21 -6.33
C GLY A 328 11.96 -12.63 -6.79
N ASP A 329 12.33 -12.88 -8.04
CA ASP A 329 13.45 -12.18 -8.68
C ASP A 329 13.10 -10.70 -8.82
N ASP A 330 11.99 -10.41 -9.50
CA ASP A 330 11.36 -9.09 -9.45
C ASP A 330 10.09 -9.14 -8.58
N GLY A 331 9.85 -8.08 -7.80
CA GLY A 331 8.63 -7.98 -6.98
C GLY A 331 7.42 -7.63 -7.86
N VAL A 332 7.35 -6.38 -8.29
CA VAL A 332 6.26 -5.87 -9.14
C VAL A 332 6.83 -5.30 -10.43
N VAL A 333 6.35 -5.80 -11.58
CA VAL A 333 6.81 -5.41 -12.91
C VAL A 333 5.67 -4.78 -13.70
N LEU A 334 5.80 -3.50 -14.01
CA LEU A 334 4.97 -2.81 -15.01
C LEU A 334 5.69 -2.91 -16.35
N GLU A 335 5.26 -3.80 -17.24
CA GLU A 335 5.95 -4.05 -18.51
C GLU A 335 5.59 -3.01 -19.57
N ASN A 336 6.57 -2.59 -20.37
CA ASN A 336 6.30 -1.88 -21.61
C ASN A 336 5.71 -2.85 -22.63
N GLY A 337 4.38 -2.91 -22.74
CA GLY A 337 3.69 -3.67 -23.79
C GLY A 337 3.42 -2.85 -25.05
N SER A 338 2.46 -3.31 -25.86
CA SER A 338 2.02 -2.60 -27.07
C SER A 338 0.89 -1.59 -26.80
N HIS A 339 0.43 -1.53 -25.55
CA HIS A 339 -0.55 -0.58 -25.01
C HIS A 339 -0.05 0.02 -23.70
N ASP A 340 -0.79 1.00 -23.19
CA ASP A 340 -0.36 1.78 -22.03
C ASP A 340 -0.78 1.13 -20.70
N ILE A 341 0.09 1.29 -19.69
CA ILE A 341 -0.26 1.18 -18.28
C ILE A 341 -0.39 2.61 -17.75
N THR A 342 -1.62 3.09 -17.58
CA THR A 342 -1.85 4.52 -17.32
C THR A 342 -2.98 4.84 -16.36
N GLN A 343 -2.85 5.95 -15.64
CA GLN A 343 -3.87 6.45 -14.71
C GLN A 343 -4.24 5.46 -13.60
N ASN A 344 -3.32 4.56 -13.24
CA ASN A 344 -3.54 3.65 -12.12
C ASN A 344 -3.15 4.30 -10.79
N ILE A 345 -3.79 3.84 -9.72
CA ILE A 345 -3.38 4.11 -8.34
C ILE A 345 -2.91 2.80 -7.73
N MET A 346 -1.64 2.75 -7.33
CA MET A 346 -1.01 1.55 -6.78
C MET A 346 -0.55 1.81 -5.35
N GLN A 347 -1.01 0.99 -4.42
CA GLN A 347 -0.56 0.93 -3.04
C GLN A 347 0.20 -0.37 -2.83
N LEU A 348 1.52 -0.28 -2.78
CA LEU A 348 2.43 -1.41 -2.61
C LEU A 348 3.02 -1.31 -1.20
N VAL A 349 2.44 -2.03 -0.24
CA VAL A 349 2.69 -1.77 1.19
C VAL A 349 4.06 -2.29 1.62
N GLY A 350 4.38 -3.54 1.29
CA GLY A 350 5.66 -4.17 1.58
C GLY A 350 6.14 -5.02 0.42
N ILE A 351 7.24 -4.61 -0.20
CA ILE A 351 7.98 -5.42 -1.17
C ILE A 351 9.34 -5.72 -0.55
N HIS A 352 9.66 -6.99 -0.29
CA HIS A 352 10.89 -7.37 0.40
C HIS A 352 11.41 -8.74 0.01
N ASP A 353 12.68 -9.00 0.34
CA ASP A 353 13.35 -10.28 0.12
C ASP A 353 13.40 -10.75 -1.34
N GLN A 354 13.44 -9.81 -2.29
CA GLN A 354 13.71 -10.17 -3.69
C GLN A 354 15.10 -10.78 -3.83
N GLN A 355 15.26 -11.70 -4.77
CA GLN A 355 16.52 -12.38 -5.00
C GLN A 355 17.63 -11.38 -5.40
N PRO A 356 18.90 -11.65 -5.01
CA PRO A 356 20.02 -10.78 -5.33
C PRO A 356 20.11 -10.47 -6.84
N GLY A 357 20.27 -9.19 -7.18
CA GLY A 357 20.30 -8.72 -8.57
C GLY A 357 18.93 -8.45 -9.21
N GLY A 358 17.84 -8.75 -8.50
CA GLY A 358 16.47 -8.45 -8.88
C GLY A 358 16.07 -6.97 -8.74
N VAL A 359 14.79 -6.68 -8.99
CA VAL A 359 14.19 -5.35 -8.79
C VAL A 359 12.88 -5.46 -8.00
N SER A 360 12.78 -4.76 -6.86
CA SER A 360 11.55 -4.78 -6.06
C SER A 360 10.36 -4.16 -6.80
N LEU A 361 10.53 -3.00 -7.40
CA LEU A 361 9.53 -2.36 -8.26
C LEU A 361 10.14 -1.88 -9.57
N ARG A 362 9.65 -2.39 -10.68
CA ARG A 362 10.03 -1.95 -12.03
C ARG A 362 8.89 -1.20 -12.71
N VAL A 363 9.08 0.09 -12.95
CA VAL A 363 8.14 1.00 -13.62
C VAL A 363 8.55 1.15 -15.08
N GLY A 364 8.14 0.19 -15.91
CA GLY A 364 8.59 0.05 -17.30
C GLY A 364 9.81 -0.87 -17.42
N THR A 365 9.92 -1.62 -18.51
CA THR A 365 10.99 -2.58 -18.80
C THR A 365 11.88 -2.18 -19.98
N ALA A 366 11.46 -1.18 -20.76
CA ALA A 366 12.18 -0.74 -21.95
C ALA A 366 11.86 0.72 -22.30
N SER A 367 12.61 1.25 -23.26
CA SER A 367 12.31 2.55 -23.87
C SER A 367 10.94 2.51 -24.55
N GLY A 368 10.03 3.41 -24.17
CA GLY A 368 8.74 3.52 -24.84
C GLY A 368 7.69 4.39 -24.14
N GLY A 369 7.90 4.79 -22.88
CA GLY A 369 7.02 5.72 -22.17
C GLY A 369 5.56 5.26 -22.03
N ARG A 370 5.28 3.96 -22.18
CA ARG A 370 3.92 3.38 -22.13
C ARG A 370 3.46 3.07 -20.71
N VAL A 371 4.39 3.02 -19.76
CA VAL A 371 4.08 3.07 -18.33
C VAL A 371 4.12 4.54 -17.92
N ASN A 372 2.95 5.17 -17.87
CA ASN A 372 2.86 6.62 -17.69
C ASN A 372 1.69 7.08 -16.84
N ALA A 373 1.79 8.28 -16.26
CA ALA A 373 0.70 8.92 -15.52
C ALA A 373 0.08 8.05 -14.40
N ASN A 374 0.87 7.15 -13.81
CA ASN A 374 0.44 6.36 -12.66
C ASN A 374 0.81 7.06 -11.35
N PHE A 375 0.00 6.84 -10.33
CA PHE A 375 0.32 7.19 -8.95
C PHE A 375 0.71 5.92 -8.20
N ILE A 376 1.95 5.84 -7.73
CA ILE A 376 2.50 4.65 -7.06
C ILE A 376 3.00 5.06 -5.67
N ASP A 377 2.46 4.44 -4.63
CA ASP A 377 2.94 4.56 -3.24
C ASP A 377 3.55 3.21 -2.83
N ALA A 378 4.87 3.19 -2.61
CA ALA A 378 5.64 1.95 -2.46
C ALA A 378 6.49 1.90 -1.17
N GLY A 379 6.25 0.89 -0.33
CA GLY A 379 7.14 0.47 0.75
C GLY A 379 8.03 -0.67 0.28
N VAL A 380 9.35 -0.47 0.32
CA VAL A 380 10.34 -1.43 -0.17
C VAL A 380 11.40 -1.68 0.89
N ASN A 381 11.69 -2.95 1.18
CA ASN A 381 12.87 -3.37 1.92
C ASN A 381 13.84 -4.06 0.96
N ALA A 382 14.81 -3.28 0.49
CA ALA A 382 15.80 -3.69 -0.50
C ALA A 382 16.95 -4.49 0.13
N THR A 383 17.31 -5.59 -0.52
CA THR A 383 18.37 -6.53 -0.10
C THR A 383 19.18 -6.91 -1.34
N ASP A 384 20.41 -6.40 -1.48
CA ASP A 384 21.31 -6.66 -2.64
C ASP A 384 20.64 -6.49 -4.03
N ASN A 385 19.74 -5.52 -4.15
CA ASN A 385 18.91 -5.31 -5.32
C ASN A 385 18.69 -3.82 -5.63
N THR A 386 18.02 -3.54 -6.75
CA THR A 386 17.50 -2.19 -7.02
C THR A 386 16.08 -2.08 -6.46
N ALA A 387 15.84 -1.13 -5.57
CA ALA A 387 14.55 -0.99 -4.92
C ALA A 387 13.49 -0.52 -5.93
N ILE A 388 13.76 0.56 -6.68
CA ILE A 388 12.86 1.06 -7.70
C ILE A 388 13.64 1.35 -8.98
N GLU A 389 13.29 0.67 -10.07
CA GLU A 389 13.79 0.97 -11.40
C GLU A 389 12.71 1.65 -12.23
N VAL A 390 13.05 2.72 -12.95
CA VAL A 390 12.10 3.49 -13.73
C VAL A 390 12.60 3.65 -15.16
N HIS A 391 11.79 3.19 -16.11
CA HIS A 391 11.91 3.47 -17.55
C HIS A 391 10.74 4.28 -18.08
N GLY A 392 9.60 4.27 -17.36
CA GLY A 392 8.38 4.99 -17.70
C GLY A 392 8.50 6.51 -17.54
N LYS A 393 7.43 7.23 -17.88
CA LYS A 393 7.40 8.70 -17.86
C LYS A 393 6.17 9.26 -17.16
N ASP A 394 6.23 10.50 -16.71
CA ASP A 394 5.07 11.21 -16.12
C ASP A 394 4.44 10.48 -14.90
N ASN A 395 5.14 9.53 -14.27
CA ASN A 395 4.62 8.83 -13.10
C ASN A 395 4.88 9.65 -11.84
N LYS A 396 3.97 9.57 -10.87
CA LYS A 396 4.19 10.09 -9.51
C LYS A 396 4.47 8.91 -8.59
N ILE A 397 5.69 8.87 -8.06
CA ILE A 397 6.19 7.77 -7.23
C ILE A 397 6.50 8.32 -5.83
N ARG A 398 5.71 7.91 -4.85
CA ARG A 398 5.97 8.10 -3.43
C ARG A 398 6.57 6.82 -2.89
N ALA A 399 7.67 6.89 -2.15
CA ALA A 399 8.30 5.68 -1.65
C ALA A 399 8.96 5.82 -0.28
N PHE A 400 8.95 4.70 0.44
CA PHE A 400 9.72 4.47 1.65
C PHE A 400 10.62 3.26 1.40
N ILE A 401 11.94 3.50 1.31
CA ILE A 401 12.91 2.46 0.98
C ILE A 401 13.83 2.22 2.19
N GLU A 402 13.77 1.02 2.74
CA GLU A 402 14.75 0.51 3.70
C GLU A 402 15.80 -0.31 2.95
N ALA A 403 17.07 -0.19 3.36
CA ALA A 403 18.13 -1.07 2.91
C ALA A 403 18.45 -2.02 4.06
N GLN A 404 18.17 -3.31 3.87
CA GLN A 404 18.37 -4.30 4.93
C GLN A 404 19.80 -4.83 4.95
N SER A 405 20.42 -4.99 3.79
CA SER A 405 21.82 -5.40 3.66
C SER A 405 22.33 -5.13 2.23
N GLY A 406 23.64 -5.25 2.03
CA GLY A 406 24.20 -5.32 0.69
C GLY A 406 24.42 -4.01 -0.05
N THR A 407 24.74 -4.10 -1.35
CA THR A 407 24.87 -2.93 -2.25
C THR A 407 23.52 -2.65 -2.89
N THR A 408 22.75 -1.76 -2.26
CA THR A 408 21.41 -1.40 -2.73
C THR A 408 21.42 -0.08 -3.50
N VAL A 409 20.71 -0.06 -4.63
CA VAL A 409 20.34 1.15 -5.36
C VAL A 409 18.90 1.49 -4.99
N GLY A 410 18.65 2.71 -4.51
CA GLY A 410 17.32 3.15 -4.13
C GLY A 410 16.44 3.37 -5.35
N VAL A 411 16.73 4.41 -6.14
CA VAL A 411 16.03 4.69 -7.39
C VAL A 411 17.02 4.66 -8.55
N HIS A 412 16.73 3.85 -9.57
CA HIS A 412 17.47 3.86 -10.84
C HIS A 412 16.59 4.41 -11.96
N LEU A 413 16.87 5.64 -12.39
CA LEU A 413 16.23 6.23 -13.56
C LEU A 413 17.00 5.81 -14.80
N ARG A 414 16.35 5.07 -15.69
CA ARG A 414 16.95 4.58 -16.93
C ARG A 414 16.86 5.64 -18.02
N ALA A 415 17.54 5.40 -19.14
CA ALA A 415 17.72 6.37 -20.22
C ALA A 415 16.41 7.00 -20.76
N SER A 416 15.30 6.24 -20.74
CA SER A 416 13.97 6.68 -21.19
C SER A 416 13.07 7.25 -20.10
N ALA A 417 13.53 7.30 -18.84
CA ALA A 417 12.75 7.87 -17.77
C ALA A 417 12.65 9.38 -17.97
N GLU A 418 11.44 9.91 -18.06
CA GLU A 418 11.19 11.32 -18.38
C GLU A 418 10.10 11.90 -17.49
N ASN A 419 10.31 13.10 -16.97
CA ASN A 419 9.31 13.89 -16.24
C ASN A 419 8.58 13.12 -15.11
N ASN A 420 9.22 12.12 -14.50
CA ASN A 420 8.67 11.45 -13.33
C ASN A 420 8.83 12.35 -12.09
N ARG A 421 7.89 12.21 -11.14
CA ARG A 421 7.88 12.96 -9.89
C ARG A 421 8.06 12.05 -8.69
N PHE A 422 9.11 12.30 -7.92
CA PHE A 422 9.47 11.49 -6.76
C PHE A 422 9.21 12.22 -5.43
N GLU A 423 8.52 11.54 -4.52
CA GLU A 423 8.38 11.92 -3.12
C GLU A 423 8.96 10.79 -2.26
N MET A 424 10.27 10.83 -2.01
CA MET A 424 10.91 9.82 -1.18
C MET A 424 10.74 10.20 0.30
N LEU A 425 9.91 9.45 1.02
CA LEU A 425 9.71 9.59 2.46
C LEU A 425 10.95 9.12 3.24
N LYS A 426 11.63 8.11 2.71
CA LYS A 426 12.90 7.55 3.21
C LYS A 426 13.60 6.85 2.05
N ASN A 427 14.93 6.94 2.03
CA ASN A 427 15.78 6.11 1.18
C ASN A 427 17.07 5.82 1.93
N ALA A 428 17.18 4.60 2.47
CA ALA A 428 18.33 4.16 3.24
C ALA A 428 19.39 3.42 2.38
N CYS A 429 19.22 3.37 1.06
CA CYS A 429 20.13 2.66 0.16
C CYS A 429 21.51 3.29 0.09
N THR A 430 22.51 2.43 -0.13
CA THR A 430 23.93 2.86 -0.25
C THR A 430 24.14 3.82 -1.42
N THR A 431 23.41 3.59 -2.52
CA THR A 431 23.29 4.51 -3.65
C THR A 431 21.85 4.97 -3.74
N PRO A 432 21.47 6.11 -3.13
CA PRO A 432 20.08 6.53 -3.07
C PRO A 432 19.44 6.71 -4.45
N VAL A 433 20.19 7.31 -5.39
CA VAL A 433 19.72 7.54 -6.77
C VAL A 433 20.85 7.31 -7.75
N THR A 434 20.55 6.60 -8.83
CA THR A 434 21.32 6.60 -10.08
C THR A 434 20.42 7.16 -11.17
N ASP A 435 20.83 8.27 -11.78
CA ASP A 435 20.08 8.88 -12.87
C ASP A 435 20.84 8.76 -14.19
N ASP A 436 20.42 7.79 -15.01
CA ASP A 436 20.89 7.57 -16.38
C ASP A 436 19.93 8.17 -17.43
N SER A 437 18.86 8.87 -17.02
CA SER A 437 17.89 9.46 -17.94
C SER A 437 18.55 10.42 -18.93
N THR A 438 18.09 10.42 -20.17
CA THR A 438 18.70 11.27 -21.21
C THR A 438 18.37 12.75 -20.99
N THR A 439 17.13 13.02 -20.58
CA THR A 439 16.56 14.36 -20.42
C THR A 439 16.95 15.04 -19.12
N LYS A 440 17.29 14.27 -18.07
CA LYS A 440 17.57 14.77 -16.71
C LYS A 440 16.45 15.66 -16.15
N ASP A 441 15.21 15.40 -16.55
CA ASP A 441 14.01 16.17 -16.20
C ASP A 441 13.10 15.46 -15.17
N ASN A 442 13.61 14.41 -14.54
CA ASN A 442 12.92 13.70 -13.46
C ASN A 442 13.08 14.47 -12.15
N TYR A 443 11.96 14.93 -11.59
CA TYR A 443 11.92 15.85 -10.46
C TYR A 443 11.63 15.11 -9.15
N GLY A 444 12.27 15.50 -8.05
CA GLY A 444 11.81 15.03 -6.74
C GLY A 444 12.80 15.20 -5.59
N MET A 445 12.25 15.20 -4.37
CA MET A 445 13.05 15.11 -3.16
C MET A 445 13.50 13.67 -2.99
N TYR A 446 14.63 13.32 -3.59
CA TYR A 446 15.29 12.05 -3.35
C TYR A 446 15.88 12.07 -1.95
N ALA A 447 15.36 11.26 -1.04
CA ALA A 447 15.59 11.39 0.40
C ALA A 447 17.09 11.47 0.72
N GLY A 448 17.48 12.69 1.08
CA GLY A 448 18.82 13.18 1.40
C GLY A 448 18.71 14.70 1.44
N PRO A 449 19.29 15.41 2.43
CA PRO A 449 19.19 16.86 2.46
C PRO A 449 19.77 17.43 1.17
N VAL A 450 18.97 18.20 0.41
CA VAL A 450 19.46 19.00 -0.74
C VAL A 450 20.73 19.71 -0.29
N PRO A 451 21.91 19.42 -0.90
CA PRO A 451 23.16 19.97 -0.44
C PRO A 451 23.06 21.49 -0.36
N ARG A 452 23.21 22.03 0.84
CA ARG A 452 23.23 23.47 1.07
C ARG A 452 24.07 23.82 2.28
N ALA A 453 24.89 24.85 2.13
CA ALA A 453 25.74 25.34 3.19
C ALA A 453 25.65 26.86 3.28
N ASN A 454 25.78 27.39 4.49
CA ASN A 454 26.05 28.79 4.74
C ASN A 454 27.27 28.87 5.66
N VAL A 455 28.28 29.60 5.19
CA VAL A 455 29.62 29.62 5.80
C VAL A 455 30.16 31.04 5.87
N GLU A 456 31.00 31.30 6.85
CA GLU A 456 31.57 32.61 7.13
C GLU A 456 33.07 32.50 7.47
N LEU A 457 33.78 33.63 7.42
CA LEU A 457 35.14 33.70 7.97
C LEU A 457 35.12 33.47 9.48
N ALA A 458 36.04 32.64 9.99
CA ALA A 458 36.21 32.44 11.43
C ALA A 458 37.01 33.57 12.10
N SER A 459 37.86 34.25 11.33
CA SER A 459 38.67 35.37 11.78
C SER A 459 39.06 36.27 10.60
N ASN A 460 39.52 37.48 10.91
CA ASN A 460 39.95 38.44 9.91
C ASN A 460 41.03 37.83 9.00
N GLN A 461 40.85 37.99 7.68
CA GLN A 461 41.75 37.45 6.67
C GLN A 461 42.49 38.57 5.94
N THR A 462 43.82 38.48 5.85
CA THR A 462 44.61 39.40 5.02
C THR A 462 44.44 39.05 3.54
N ILE A 463 44.07 40.04 2.74
CA ILE A 463 43.86 39.95 1.30
C ILE A 463 44.96 40.74 0.60
N ALA A 464 45.82 40.02 -0.10
CA ALA A 464 47.01 40.58 -0.73
C ALA A 464 46.66 41.58 -1.85
N HIS A 465 47.50 42.60 -2.01
CA HIS A 465 47.37 43.55 -3.10
C HIS A 465 47.35 42.85 -4.47
N ASN A 466 46.33 43.20 -5.27
CA ASN A 466 46.20 42.85 -6.67
C ASN A 466 46.28 41.34 -6.98
N THR A 467 46.00 40.49 -5.99
CA THR A 467 46.15 39.04 -6.05
C THR A 467 44.85 38.35 -5.63
N TRP A 468 44.42 37.37 -6.41
CA TRP A 468 43.28 36.53 -6.03
C TRP A 468 43.62 35.73 -4.78
N THR A 469 42.81 35.90 -3.74
CA THR A 469 42.95 35.23 -2.44
C THR A 469 41.68 34.42 -2.16
N LYS A 470 41.82 33.11 -1.88
CA LYS A 470 40.69 32.25 -1.50
C LYS A 470 40.18 32.68 -0.13
N LEU A 471 38.88 32.82 0.05
CA LEU A 471 38.30 33.07 1.36
C LEU A 471 38.36 31.80 2.24
N ALA A 472 38.95 31.93 3.43
CA ALA A 472 39.04 30.85 4.41
C ALA A 472 37.76 30.75 5.24
N LEU A 473 36.66 30.37 4.58
CA LEU A 473 35.32 30.27 5.16
C LEU A 473 35.23 29.08 6.13
N ALA A 474 35.79 29.24 7.33
CA ALA A 474 36.04 28.17 8.29
C ALA A 474 34.91 27.98 9.33
N THR A 475 33.91 28.86 9.36
CA THR A 475 32.76 28.73 10.27
C THR A 475 31.52 28.33 9.50
N GLU A 476 30.90 27.20 9.87
CA GLU A 476 29.60 26.78 9.34
C GLU A 476 28.45 27.35 10.19
N ILE A 477 27.56 28.13 9.58
CA ILE A 477 26.26 28.44 10.18
C ILE A 477 25.33 27.23 10.02
N PHE A 478 25.38 26.61 8.84
CA PHE A 478 24.87 25.26 8.60
C PHE A 478 25.59 24.62 7.42
N ASP A 479 25.70 23.29 7.43
CA ASP A 479 26.03 22.47 6.26
C ASP A 479 25.08 21.26 6.21
N LYS A 480 23.99 21.41 5.45
CA LYS A 480 23.04 20.33 5.22
C LYS A 480 23.56 19.48 4.06
N GLY A 481 23.98 18.27 4.39
CA GLY A 481 24.58 17.32 3.44
C GLY A 481 26.07 17.06 3.67
N GLY A 482 26.73 17.82 4.57
CA GLY A 482 28.14 17.64 4.90
C GLY A 482 29.04 17.81 3.67
N LYS A 483 28.70 18.78 2.80
CA LYS A 483 29.32 18.97 1.48
C LYS A 483 30.28 20.14 1.42
N PHE A 484 30.38 20.94 2.49
CA PHE A 484 31.39 21.98 2.61
C PHE A 484 32.57 21.48 3.44
N ASP A 485 33.79 21.77 3.00
CA ASP A 485 35.01 21.46 3.75
C ASP A 485 35.52 22.73 4.44
N ALA A 486 35.02 23.00 5.64
CA ALA A 486 35.39 24.15 6.45
C ALA A 486 36.76 24.03 7.15
N ALA A 487 37.43 22.86 7.05
CA ALA A 487 38.64 22.59 7.81
C ALA A 487 39.92 22.63 6.97
N THR A 488 39.86 22.15 5.72
CA THR A 488 41.07 21.84 4.94
C THR A 488 41.26 22.76 3.74
N ASN A 489 40.22 23.00 2.95
CA ASN A 489 40.36 23.69 1.66
C ASN A 489 39.28 24.72 1.33
N TYR A 490 38.25 24.86 2.17
CA TYR A 490 37.17 25.85 2.06
C TYR A 490 36.39 25.74 0.74
N ARG A 491 36.11 24.50 0.33
CA ARG A 491 35.39 24.18 -0.89
C ARG A 491 34.01 23.59 -0.59
N TRP A 492 33.08 23.80 -1.51
CA TRP A 492 31.83 23.07 -1.56
C TRP A 492 31.85 22.04 -2.69
N THR A 493 31.56 20.77 -2.39
CA THR A 493 31.49 19.67 -3.38
C THR A 493 30.11 19.00 -3.27
N PRO A 494 29.14 19.34 -4.15
CA PRO A 494 27.74 18.91 -3.98
C PRO A 494 27.54 17.40 -3.97
N GLY A 495 28.41 16.66 -4.68
CA GLY A 495 28.30 15.21 -4.80
C GLY A 495 27.19 14.74 -5.74
N ARG A 496 26.53 15.64 -6.48
CA ARG A 496 25.46 15.34 -7.45
C ARG A 496 25.52 16.32 -8.63
N THR A 497 25.05 15.91 -9.81
CA THR A 497 24.90 16.78 -10.99
C THR A 497 23.61 17.61 -10.93
N GLY A 498 23.52 18.71 -11.67
CA GLY A 498 22.34 19.59 -11.73
C GLY A 498 22.71 21.07 -11.83
N GLU A 499 21.90 21.94 -11.24
CA GLU A 499 22.18 23.38 -11.10
C GLU A 499 22.32 23.77 -9.63
N ALA A 500 23.15 24.77 -9.35
CA ALA A 500 23.33 25.31 -8.00
C ALA A 500 23.27 26.84 -8.01
N MET A 501 22.59 27.44 -7.05
CA MET A 501 22.71 28.86 -6.77
C MET A 501 23.81 29.09 -5.75
N ILE A 502 24.78 29.92 -6.10
CA ILE A 502 25.87 30.32 -5.21
C ILE A 502 25.77 31.83 -5.03
N THR A 503 25.71 32.26 -3.77
CA THR A 503 25.78 33.67 -3.40
C THR A 503 26.91 33.87 -2.41
N ALA A 504 27.68 34.95 -2.57
CA ALA A 504 28.75 35.27 -1.67
C ALA A 504 28.94 36.79 -1.56
N LYS A 505 29.47 37.22 -0.43
CA LYS A 505 29.85 38.61 -0.17
C LYS A 505 31.15 38.66 0.62
N VAL A 506 31.91 39.72 0.41
CA VAL A 506 33.08 40.08 1.21
C VAL A 506 32.89 41.48 1.77
N GLY A 507 33.29 41.70 3.02
CA GLY A 507 33.37 43.03 3.64
C GLY A 507 34.80 43.32 4.08
N TYR A 508 35.32 44.48 3.68
CA TYR A 508 36.65 44.96 4.01
C TYR A 508 36.62 45.98 5.16
N ASP A 509 37.65 45.95 6.00
CA ASP A 509 37.79 46.85 7.15
C ASP A 509 38.27 48.24 6.74
N THR A 510 39.27 48.35 5.87
CA THR A 510 39.69 49.63 5.29
C THR A 510 40.11 49.41 3.85
N ILE A 511 39.67 50.31 2.97
CA ILE A 511 39.93 50.25 1.54
C ILE A 511 40.32 51.64 1.03
N VAL A 512 41.06 51.68 -0.09
CA VAL A 512 41.37 52.95 -0.76
C VAL A 512 40.20 53.36 -1.65
N ASP A 513 39.82 54.63 -1.58
CA ASP A 513 38.73 55.20 -2.38
C ASP A 513 38.96 54.98 -3.89
N ALA A 514 37.86 54.76 -4.61
CA ALA A 514 37.82 54.51 -6.05
C ALA A 514 38.64 53.30 -6.54
N THR A 515 39.07 52.40 -5.65
CA THR A 515 39.78 51.18 -6.04
C THR A 515 38.82 50.03 -6.37
N PRO A 516 39.16 49.19 -7.35
CA PRO A 516 38.33 48.05 -7.72
C PRO A 516 38.42 46.90 -6.69
N LEU A 517 37.25 46.33 -6.40
CA LEU A 517 37.04 45.15 -5.57
C LEU A 517 36.44 44.06 -6.42
N TRP A 518 36.96 42.84 -6.31
CA TRP A 518 36.46 41.70 -7.04
C TRP A 518 36.11 40.56 -6.11
N ILE A 519 35.06 39.84 -6.50
CA ILE A 519 34.67 38.56 -5.94
C ILE A 519 34.42 37.59 -7.09
N ALA A 520 34.79 36.33 -6.90
CA ALA A 520 34.67 35.32 -7.93
C ALA A 520 34.20 33.98 -7.35
N ILE A 521 33.38 33.30 -8.14
CA ILE A 521 33.10 31.88 -7.98
C ILE A 521 34.15 31.15 -8.83
N TYR A 522 34.96 30.33 -8.17
CA TYR A 522 35.85 29.40 -8.84
C TYR A 522 35.15 28.05 -8.97
N ARG A 523 35.33 27.40 -10.12
CA ARG A 523 34.93 26.03 -10.36
C ARG A 523 36.16 25.24 -10.78
N ASN A 524 36.42 24.12 -10.12
CA ASN A 524 37.53 23.23 -10.46
C ASN A 524 38.89 23.95 -10.57
N GLY A 525 39.13 24.91 -9.69
CA GLY A 525 40.41 25.65 -9.60
C GLY A 525 40.57 26.83 -10.56
N SER A 526 39.59 27.10 -11.43
CA SER A 526 39.60 28.25 -12.35
C SER A 526 38.44 29.20 -12.05
N ILE A 527 38.59 30.48 -12.41
CA ILE A 527 37.48 31.45 -12.33
C ILE A 527 36.37 30.98 -13.26
N TYR A 528 35.18 30.75 -12.70
CA TYR A 528 33.96 30.50 -13.48
C TYR A 528 33.26 31.82 -13.80
N ARG A 529 33.05 32.65 -12.77
CA ARG A 529 32.48 33.99 -12.89
C ARG A 529 33.12 34.93 -11.87
N SER A 530 33.26 36.20 -12.23
CA SER A 530 33.67 37.26 -11.33
C SER A 530 32.80 38.50 -11.49
N GLU A 531 32.62 39.21 -10.38
CA GLU A 531 31.98 40.51 -10.32
C GLU A 531 32.98 41.56 -9.84
N ARG A 532 32.77 42.80 -10.29
CA ARG A 532 33.64 43.94 -9.96
C ARG A 532 32.80 45.07 -9.40
N GLU A 533 33.15 45.51 -8.21
CA GLU A 533 32.64 46.72 -7.57
C GLU A 533 33.75 47.77 -7.47
N ALA A 534 33.36 49.03 -7.25
CA ALA A 534 34.30 50.12 -6.95
C ALA A 534 34.09 50.59 -5.52
N ALA A 535 35.20 50.74 -4.78
CA ALA A 535 35.18 51.36 -3.47
C ALA A 535 34.65 52.80 -3.56
N ARG A 536 33.78 53.19 -2.63
CA ARG A 536 33.14 54.50 -2.46
C ARG A 536 33.60 55.10 -1.14
N GLY A 537 34.70 55.84 -1.16
CA GLY A 537 35.36 56.41 0.01
C GLY A 537 36.29 55.41 0.70
N THR A 538 36.80 55.81 1.86
CA THR A 538 37.72 55.01 2.70
C THR A 538 37.04 54.41 3.93
N ALA A 539 35.71 54.35 3.94
CA ALA A 539 34.94 53.83 5.07
C ALA A 539 35.14 52.33 5.24
N THR A 540 35.00 51.87 6.48
CA THR A 540 34.79 50.46 6.83
C THR A 540 33.54 49.94 6.13
N GLU A 541 33.42 48.62 5.93
CA GLU A 541 32.19 47.94 5.48
C GLU A 541 31.92 47.97 3.96
N GLN A 542 32.94 48.24 3.16
CA GLN A 542 32.84 48.16 1.70
C GLN A 542 33.20 46.77 1.19
N GLY A 543 32.65 46.38 0.04
CA GLY A 543 32.70 45.00 -0.37
C GLY A 543 32.29 44.76 -1.81
N ALA A 544 32.34 43.48 -2.18
CA ALA A 544 31.77 42.98 -3.42
C ALA A 544 30.89 41.77 -3.11
N SER A 545 29.86 41.57 -3.92
CA SER A 545 28.96 40.42 -3.83
C SER A 545 28.74 39.79 -5.19
N ILE A 546 28.49 38.50 -5.20
CA ILE A 546 28.16 37.73 -6.39
C ILE A 546 26.97 36.83 -6.10
N THR A 547 26.08 36.68 -7.07
CA THR A 547 25.03 35.66 -7.06
C THR A 547 24.94 35.09 -8.47
N GLU A 548 25.04 33.77 -8.59
CA GLU A 548 25.02 33.08 -9.89
C GLU A 548 24.38 31.71 -9.76
N VAL A 549 23.63 31.30 -10.79
CA VAL A 549 23.24 29.90 -10.99
C VAL A 549 24.32 29.23 -11.85
N VAL A 550 24.95 28.19 -11.32
CA VAL A 550 26.06 27.47 -11.95
C VAL A 550 25.66 26.03 -12.28
N PRO A 551 26.07 25.47 -13.43
CA PRO A 551 25.87 24.07 -13.73
C PRO A 551 26.90 23.21 -12.96
N VAL A 552 26.43 22.10 -12.40
CA VAL A 552 27.22 21.03 -11.79
C VAL A 552 27.19 19.83 -12.75
N THR A 553 28.25 19.66 -13.53
CA THR A 553 28.28 18.67 -14.62
C THR A 553 28.90 17.34 -14.20
N ALA A 554 29.55 17.28 -13.04
CA ALA A 554 30.11 16.06 -12.47
C ALA A 554 29.92 16.02 -10.94
N THR A 555 29.80 14.83 -10.37
CA THR A 555 29.70 14.64 -8.90
C THR A 555 30.95 15.10 -8.14
N THR A 556 32.07 15.23 -8.85
CA THR A 556 33.36 15.69 -8.33
C THR A 556 33.60 17.20 -8.51
N ASP A 557 32.67 17.92 -9.14
CA ASP A 557 32.79 19.38 -9.29
C ASP A 557 32.82 20.04 -7.91
N TYR A 558 33.68 21.04 -7.77
CA TYR A 558 33.78 21.82 -6.56
C TYR A 558 33.80 23.32 -6.83
N PHE A 559 33.29 24.06 -5.85
CA PHE A 559 33.15 25.51 -5.89
C PHE A 559 33.84 26.17 -4.72
N GLU A 560 34.44 27.33 -4.97
CA GLU A 560 35.20 28.11 -3.99
C GLU A 560 34.94 29.60 -4.20
N ILE A 561 35.07 30.41 -3.15
CA ILE A 561 34.95 31.86 -3.25
C ILE A 561 36.33 32.50 -3.12
N TRP A 562 36.65 33.37 -4.07
CA TRP A 562 37.91 34.10 -4.12
C TRP A 562 37.64 35.59 -4.25
N VAL A 563 38.55 36.40 -3.72
CA VAL A 563 38.47 37.86 -3.76
C VAL A 563 39.78 38.48 -4.20
N ARG A 564 39.72 39.68 -4.77
CA ARG A 564 40.89 40.50 -5.15
C ARG A 564 40.56 41.96 -4.92
N GLN A 565 41.57 42.76 -4.62
CA GLN A 565 41.45 44.20 -4.39
C GLN A 565 42.71 44.92 -4.87
N ASP A 566 42.60 46.20 -5.23
CA ASP A 566 43.71 47.00 -5.80
C ASP A 566 43.99 48.29 -5.01
N SER A 567 44.04 48.20 -3.68
CA SER A 567 44.25 49.34 -2.76
C SER A 567 45.71 49.80 -2.64
N GLY A 568 46.62 49.32 -3.50
CA GLY A 568 48.05 49.61 -3.40
C GLY A 568 48.78 48.97 -2.20
N GLY A 569 48.11 48.12 -1.42
CA GLY A 569 48.66 47.38 -0.30
C GLY A 569 47.70 46.28 0.16
N ASP A 570 48.13 45.47 1.12
CA ASP A 570 47.29 44.41 1.71
C ASP A 570 46.19 45.01 2.58
N VAL A 571 45.00 44.41 2.54
CA VAL A 571 43.83 44.86 3.33
C VAL A 571 43.22 43.69 4.09
N ILE A 572 42.30 43.98 5.00
CA ILE A 572 41.64 42.96 5.83
C ILE A 572 40.20 42.74 5.37
N ALA A 573 39.86 41.49 5.07
CA ALA A 573 38.47 41.03 5.02
C ALA A 573 38.03 40.65 6.44
N GLY A 574 36.93 41.25 6.90
CA GLY A 574 36.46 41.11 8.28
C GLY A 574 35.66 39.83 8.53
N ALA A 575 35.86 39.22 9.70
CA ALA A 575 35.00 38.16 10.24
C ALA A 575 33.92 38.74 11.18
N GLY A 576 32.67 38.41 10.90
CA GLY A 576 31.45 38.62 11.71
C GLY A 576 31.44 39.77 12.73
N GLY A 577 30.87 40.92 12.34
CA GLY A 577 30.43 42.02 13.21
C GLY A 577 29.42 42.91 12.49
N VAL A 578 28.59 43.70 13.19
CA VAL A 578 27.64 44.63 12.54
C VAL A 578 28.44 45.55 11.60
N GLY A 579 28.25 45.39 10.29
CA GLY A 579 28.99 46.11 9.24
C GLY A 579 30.00 45.27 8.43
N GLN A 580 30.59 44.21 8.99
CA GLN A 580 31.62 43.40 8.33
C GLN A 580 31.21 41.92 8.31
N PHE A 581 30.55 41.51 7.22
CA PHE A 581 30.11 40.13 7.04
C PHE A 581 30.64 39.56 5.73
N THR A 582 31.66 38.72 5.83
CA THR A 582 32.17 37.90 4.72
C THR A 582 31.59 36.49 4.84
N SER A 583 30.74 36.11 3.88
CA SER A 583 30.03 34.84 3.90
C SER A 583 29.67 34.33 2.52
N ALA A 584 29.35 33.05 2.43
CA ALA A 584 28.85 32.41 1.22
C ALA A 584 27.70 31.45 1.56
N SER A 585 26.71 31.37 0.66
CA SER A 585 25.71 30.32 0.65
C SER A 585 25.77 29.55 -0.66
N PHE A 586 25.69 28.24 -0.53
CA PHE A 586 25.65 27.30 -1.63
C PHE A 586 24.35 26.52 -1.52
N VAL A 587 23.57 26.44 -2.59
CA VAL A 587 22.29 25.72 -2.60
C VAL A 587 22.16 24.99 -3.92
N MET A 588 22.06 23.66 -3.89
CA MET A 588 21.59 22.93 -5.06
C MET A 588 20.14 23.31 -5.35
N LEU A 589 19.84 23.60 -6.62
CA LEU A 589 18.47 23.78 -7.08
C LEU A 589 17.85 22.40 -7.34
N ASP A 590 16.54 22.34 -7.20
CA ASP A 590 15.71 21.14 -7.36
C ASP A 590 15.04 21.12 -8.73
#